data_AF-A0A712CTT2-F1
#
_entry.id   AF-A0A712CTT2-F1
#
_cell.length_a   1.000
_cell.length_b   1.000
_cell.length_c   1.000
_cell.angle_alpha   90.00
_cell.angle_beta   90.00
_cell.angle_gamma   90.00
#
_symmetry.space_group_name_H-M   'P 1'
#
loop_
_entity.id
_entity.type
_entity.pdbx_description
1 polymer ?
#
loop_
_entity_poly.entity_id
_entity_poly.type
_entity_poly.pdbx_seq_one_letter_code
_entity_poly.pdbx_strand_id
1 'polypeptide(L)'
;MSENKNVQDTHISEQMKALHGALIRVVSALNRPRNDEKLIAEAGIQLDRALFSILISIERLGPIGVVELAERAGRDYTTVSR
;
A
#
# COMPACT_ATOMS: atom_id res chain seq x y z
N MET A 1 -37.15 -39.99 1.73
CA MET A 1 -35.70 -39.73 1.79
C MET A 1 -35.51 -38.23 1.82
N SER A 2 -35.04 -37.68 2.93
CA SER A 2 -34.84 -36.23 3.09
C SER A 2 -33.38 -35.93 2.75
N GLU A 3 -33.13 -35.15 1.70
CA GLU A 3 -31.79 -34.71 1.34
C GLU A 3 -31.29 -33.70 2.38
N ASN A 4 -30.23 -34.06 3.12
CA ASN A 4 -29.53 -33.12 3.99
C ASN A 4 -28.83 -32.08 3.11
N LYS A 5 -29.37 -30.86 3.11
CA LYS A 5 -28.78 -29.70 2.45
C LYS A 5 -27.51 -29.33 3.22
N ASN A 6 -26.35 -29.73 2.70
CA ASN A 6 -25.05 -29.45 3.30
C ASN A 6 -24.64 -28.00 2.97
N VAL A 7 -25.18 -27.05 3.72
CA VAL A 7 -24.81 -25.63 3.62
C VAL A 7 -23.51 -25.41 4.40
N GLN A 8 -22.43 -25.06 3.70
CA GLN A 8 -21.22 -24.58 4.36
C GLN A 8 -21.48 -23.17 4.89
N ASP A 9 -21.69 -23.05 6.20
CA ASP A 9 -21.53 -21.77 6.88
C ASP A 9 -20.05 -21.37 6.80
N THR A 10 -19.73 -20.47 5.86
CA THR A 10 -18.41 -19.84 5.78
C THR A 10 -18.32 -18.80 6.90
N HIS A 11 -18.21 -19.26 8.15
CA HIS A 11 -17.91 -18.37 9.26
C HIS A 11 -16.47 -17.90 9.06
N ILE A 12 -16.26 -16.66 8.58
CA ILE A 12 -14.96 -16.00 8.74
C ILE A 12 -14.65 -16.08 10.23
N SER A 13 -13.72 -16.96 10.60
CA SER A 13 -13.42 -17.23 12.00
C SER A 13 -13.03 -15.92 12.68
N GLU A 14 -13.40 -15.75 13.95
CA GLU A 14 -12.98 -14.58 14.73
C GLU A 14 -11.44 -14.42 14.71
N GLN A 15 -10.72 -15.54 14.60
CA GLN A 15 -9.28 -15.58 14.35
C GLN A 15 -8.89 -14.92 13.02
N MET A 16 -9.61 -15.18 11.92
CA MET A 16 -9.35 -14.55 10.62
C MET A 16 -9.62 -13.04 10.66
N LYS A 17 -10.66 -12.58 11.36
CA LYS A 17 -10.91 -11.14 11.57
C LYS A 17 -9.80 -10.49 12.39
N ALA A 18 -9.37 -11.15 13.47
CA ALA A 18 -8.28 -10.68 14.31
C ALA A 18 -6.96 -10.60 13.53
N LEU A 19 -6.66 -11.62 12.70
CA LEU A 19 -5.50 -11.63 11.83
C LEU A 19 -5.54 -10.50 10.81
N HIS A 20 -6.67 -10.31 10.12
CA HIS A 20 -6.85 -9.20 9.19
C HIS A 20 -6.62 -7.85 9.87
N GLY A 21 -7.23 -7.63 11.04
CA GLY A 21 -7.04 -6.40 11.82
C GLY A 21 -5.58 -6.18 12.25
N ALA A 22 -4.88 -7.24 12.66
CA ALA A 22 -3.46 -7.17 13.00
C ALA A 22 -2.59 -6.79 11.80
N LEU A 23 -2.84 -7.40 10.63
CA LEU A 23 -2.12 -7.07 9.40
C LEU A 23 -2.36 -5.62 8.98
N ILE A 24 -3.61 -5.15 9.00
CA ILE A 24 -3.93 -3.74 8.70
C ILE A 24 -3.21 -2.80 9.68
N ARG A 25 -3.19 -3.10 10.97
CA ARG A 25 -2.46 -2.29 11.96
C ARG A 25 -0.96 -2.23 11.67
N VAL A 26 -0.33 -3.35 11.33
CA VAL A 26 1.10 -3.40 10.99
C VAL A 26 1.38 -2.58 9.73
N VAL A 27 0.66 -2.85 8.64
CA VAL A 27 0.82 -2.11 7.38
C VAL A 27 0.56 -0.62 7.58
N SER A 28 -0.44 -0.24 8.38
CA SER A 28 -0.74 1.16 8.69
C SER A 28 0.35 1.83 9.52
N ALA A 29 0.98 1.10 10.45
CA ALA A 29 2.07 1.62 11.26
C ALA A 29 3.36 1.81 10.44
N LEU A 30 3.63 0.89 9.51
CA LEU A 30 4.79 0.95 8.62
C LEU A 30 4.65 2.05 7.57
N ASN A 31 3.46 2.22 6.98
CA ASN A 31 3.20 3.22 5.93
C ASN A 31 2.78 4.60 6.47
N ARG A 32 3.16 4.97 7.69
CA ARG A 32 2.90 6.32 8.21
C ARG A 32 3.80 7.33 7.49
N PRO A 33 3.28 8.49 7.02
CA PRO A 33 4.09 9.52 6.36
C PRO A 33 5.30 9.99 7.18
N ARG A 34 5.20 9.96 8.52
CA ARG A 34 6.30 10.30 9.43
C ARG A 34 7.51 9.34 9.32
N ASN A 35 7.29 8.09 8.93
CA ASN A 35 8.37 7.13 8.73
C ASN A 35 9.18 7.48 7.48
N ASP A 36 8.50 7.90 6.41
CA ASP A 36 9.13 8.40 5.19
C ASP A 36 10.01 9.62 5.48
N GLU A 37 9.47 10.60 6.23
CA GLU A 37 10.21 11.80 6.64
C GLU A 37 11.47 11.46 7.46
N LYS A 38 11.36 10.48 8.38
CA LYS A 38 12.51 9.99 9.14
C LYS A 38 13.55 9.34 8.25
N LEU A 39 13.12 8.48 7.33
CA LEU A 39 14.02 7.77 6.43
C LEU A 39 14.78 8.73 5.51
N ILE A 40 14.08 9.73 4.97
CA ILE A 40 14.69 10.81 4.17
C ILE A 40 15.74 11.57 4.99
N ALA A 41 15.41 11.92 6.24
CA ALA A 41 16.33 12.63 7.14
C ALA A 41 17.54 11.77 7.51
N GLU A 42 17.35 10.50 7.82
CA GLU A 42 18.42 9.53 8.15
C GLU A 42 19.34 9.27 6.95
N ALA A 43 18.78 9.26 5.73
CA ALA A 43 19.56 9.14 4.50
C ALA A 43 20.36 10.42 4.17
N GLY A 44 20.09 11.55 4.84
CA GLY A 44 20.79 12.81 4.61
C GLY A 44 20.53 13.42 3.22
N ILE A 45 19.41 13.08 2.58
CA ILE A 45 19.06 13.55 1.25
C ILE A 45 18.05 14.70 1.30
N GLN A 46 18.16 15.65 0.37
CA GLN A 46 17.13 16.67 0.17
C GLN A 46 16.09 16.15 -0.81
N LEU A 47 15.05 15.49 -0.30
CA LEU A 47 13.98 14.93 -1.10
C LEU A 47 12.62 15.27 -0.49
N ASP A 48 11.70 15.76 -1.32
CA ASP A 48 10.31 15.95 -0.89
C ASP A 48 9.61 14.59 -0.68
N ARG A 49 8.77 14.50 0.35
CA ARG A 49 8.04 13.27 0.69
C ARG A 49 7.19 12.75 -0.48
N ALA A 50 6.58 13.62 -1.28
CA ALA A 50 5.77 13.20 -2.42
C ALA A 50 6.63 12.54 -3.50
N LEU A 51 7.87 13.02 -3.71
CA LEU A 51 8.83 12.40 -4.63
C LEU A 51 9.30 11.04 -4.10
N PHE A 52 9.51 10.93 -2.79
CA PHE A 52 9.87 9.65 -2.17
C PHE A 52 8.81 8.56 -2.40
N SER A 53 7.53 8.90 -2.28
CA SER A 53 6.42 7.98 -2.59
C SER A 53 6.41 7.52 -4.05
N ILE A 54 6.78 8.40 -4.98
CA ILE A 54 6.90 8.07 -6.41
C ILE A 54 8.05 7.06 -6.62
N LEU A 55 9.21 7.28 -5.99
CA LEU A 55 10.36 6.36 -6.09
C LEU A 55 10.02 4.95 -5.56
N ILE A 56 9.34 4.86 -4.42
CA ILE A 56 8.84 3.57 -3.88
C ILE A 56 7.91 2.90 -4.88
N SER A 57 7.03 3.67 -5.53
CA SER A 57 6.08 3.11 -6.50
C SER A 57 6.78 2.54 -7.73
N ILE A 58 7.85 3.19 -8.22
CA ILE A 58 8.68 2.67 -9.31
C ILE A 58 9.37 1.38 -8.90
N GLU A 59 9.96 1.32 -7.70
CA GLU A 59 10.60 0.10 -7.19
C GLU A 59 9.61 -1.06 -7.10
N ARG A 60 8.43 -0.83 -6.53
CA ARG A 60 7.43 -1.88 -6.28
C ARG A 60 6.75 -2.38 -7.55
N LEU A 61 6.56 -1.52 -8.54
CA LEU A 61 5.86 -1.84 -9.78
C LEU A 61 6.81 -2.28 -10.91
N GLY A 62 8.11 -2.04 -10.76
CA GLY A 62 9.09 -2.28 -11.81
C GLY A 62 9.01 -1.25 -12.94
N PRO A 63 9.44 -1.60 -14.17
CA PRO A 63 9.33 -0.73 -15.32
C PRO A 63 7.86 -0.30 -15.54
N ILE A 64 7.58 0.99 -15.39
CA ILE A 64 6.26 1.58 -15.49
C ILE A 64 6.30 2.86 -16.34
N GLY A 65 5.27 3.09 -17.16
CA GLY A 65 5.15 4.32 -17.94
C GLY A 65 4.85 5.53 -17.05
N VAL A 66 5.41 6.70 -17.38
CA VAL A 66 5.24 7.92 -16.58
C VAL A 66 3.77 8.35 -16.45
N VAL A 67 2.95 8.11 -17.48
CA VAL A 67 1.51 8.41 -17.46
C VAL A 67 0.77 7.52 -16.46
N GLU A 68 1.04 6.21 -16.47
CA GLU A 68 0.43 5.26 -15.54
C GLU A 68 0.88 5.54 -14.09
N LEU A 69 2.16 5.88 -13.91
CA LEU A 69 2.68 6.29 -12.61
C LEU A 69 1.98 7.54 -12.07
N ALA A 70 1.73 8.52 -12.93
CA ALA A 70 1.03 9.76 -12.57
C ALA A 70 -0.44 9.53 -12.23
N GLU A 71 -1.14 8.69 -13.00
CA GLU A 71 -2.51 8.28 -12.71
C GLU A 71 -2.62 7.61 -11.33
N ARG A 72 -1.72 6.67 -11.03
CA ARG A 72 -1.67 5.99 -9.72
C ARG A 72 -1.33 6.94 -8.58
N ALA A 73 -0.50 7.95 -8.83
CA ALA A 73 -0.15 8.97 -7.85
C ALA A 73 -1.23 10.04 -7.67
N GLY A 74 -2.26 10.09 -8.53
CA GLY A 74 -3.26 11.16 -8.57
C GLY A 74 -2.62 12.54 -8.86
N ARG A 75 -1.57 12.56 -9.69
CA ARG A 75 -0.79 13.76 -10.02
C ARG A 75 -0.77 13.97 -11.53
N ASP A 76 -0.52 15.20 -11.96
CA ASP A 76 -0.30 15.49 -13.37
C ASP A 76 1.03 14.88 -13.85
N TYR A 77 1.02 14.28 -15.05
CA TYR A 77 2.18 13.58 -15.58
C TYR A 77 3.40 14.49 -15.78
N THR A 78 3.20 15.78 -16.07
CA THR A 78 4.31 16.75 -16.18
C THR A 78 4.96 17.04 -14.83
N THR A 79 4.21 16.87 -13.73
CA THR A 79 4.75 16.99 -12.37
C THR A 79 5.57 15.76 -11.99
N VAL A 80 5.10 14.56 -12.36
CA VAL A 80 5.80 13.30 -12.08
C VAL A 80 7.05 13.14 -12.95
N SER A 81 7.03 13.68 -14.17
CA SER A 81 8.16 13.61 -15.11
C SER A 81 9.32 14.54 -14.76
N ARG A 82 9.10 15.57 -13.95
CA ARG A 82 10.11 16.59 -13.62
C ARG A 82 10.93 16.16 -12.41
#